data_AF-A0A0W0N2F6-F1
#
_entry.id   AF-A0A0W0N2F6-F1
#
_cell.length_a   1.000
_cell.length_b   1.000
_cell.length_c   1.000
_cell.angle_alpha   90.00
_cell.angle_beta   90.00
_cell.angle_gamma   90.00
#
_symmetry.space_group_name_H-M   'P 1'
#
loop_
_entity.id
_entity.type
_entity.pdbx_description
1 polymer ?
#
loop_
_entity_poly.entity_id
_entity_poly.type
_entity_poly.pdbx_seq_one_letter_code
_entity_poly.pdbx_strand_id
1 'polypeptide(L)'
;MSRGANAKKNRETLREIRDKLDKKNIDSNLESAKHQVINEAADKMRLKLLEIITAAFDGDIWNTVDHHKNWLEELGALSKNFSAMETKSKALTDAASSLSDEKLDQSAAPETQDSSPADTRAATYSFNATSESTLEAPSEVRNFKSGDKLDLSGIQRQLNTSLRPVDRFPEVIGEMQIHHSPSANTSVIVIADAPGKAPFLLKVFGEVRQSNIVT
;
A
#
# COMPACT_ATOMS: atom_id res chain seq x y z
N MET A 1 -10.76 11.07 15.56
CA MET A 1 -9.82 11.29 14.44
C MET A 1 -10.40 12.46 13.66
N SER A 2 -9.78 13.62 13.45
CA SER A 2 -8.38 14.05 13.31
C SER A 2 -8.17 15.32 14.15
N ARG A 3 -7.16 15.35 15.03
CA ARG A 3 -6.78 16.53 15.83
C ARG A 3 -5.34 16.94 15.47
N GLY A 4 -5.12 18.22 15.19
CA GLY A 4 -3.82 18.79 14.81
C GLY A 4 -3.88 19.78 13.65
N ALA A 5 -2.77 20.47 13.37
CA ALA A 5 -2.67 21.57 12.40
C ALA A 5 -3.14 21.22 10.96
N ASN A 6 -3.16 19.93 10.61
CA ASN A 6 -3.57 19.44 9.28
C ASN A 6 -4.98 18.83 9.25
N ALA A 7 -5.77 18.94 10.34
CA ALA A 7 -7.07 18.29 10.43
C ALA A 7 -8.07 18.74 9.35
N LYS A 8 -7.95 19.97 8.84
CA LYS A 8 -8.76 20.46 7.71
C LYS A 8 -8.35 19.82 6.39
N LYS A 9 -7.07 19.89 6.04
CA LYS A 9 -6.51 19.28 4.82
C LYS A 9 -6.77 17.76 4.76
N ASN A 10 -6.59 17.06 5.89
CA ASN A 10 -6.86 15.62 5.97
C ASN A 10 -8.35 15.30 5.75
N ARG A 11 -9.27 16.16 6.18
CA ARG A 11 -10.71 15.99 5.93
C ARG A 11 -11.05 16.19 4.46
N GLU A 12 -10.45 17.19 3.82
CA GLU A 12 -10.60 17.42 2.37
C GLU A 12 -10.08 16.20 1.58
N THR A 13 -8.90 15.69 1.91
CA THR A 13 -8.36 14.47 1.28
C THR A 13 -9.25 13.24 1.53
N LEU A 14 -9.80 13.06 2.73
CA LEU A 14 -10.72 11.95 3.02
C LEU A 14 -12.04 12.07 2.27
N ARG A 15 -12.55 13.29 2.05
CA ARG A 15 -13.72 13.54 1.19
C ARG A 15 -13.42 13.21 -0.28
N GLU A 16 -12.29 13.66 -0.80
CA GLU A 16 -11.87 13.30 -2.17
C GLU A 16 -11.71 11.79 -2.37
N ILE A 17 -11.15 11.09 -1.37
CA ILE A 17 -11.03 9.63 -1.41
C ILE A 17 -12.42 8.98 -1.38
N ARG A 18 -13.33 9.45 -0.53
CA ARG A 18 -14.70 8.96 -0.48
C ARG A 18 -15.43 9.15 -1.80
N ASP A 19 -15.32 10.32 -2.42
CA ASP A 19 -15.98 10.62 -3.70
C ASP A 19 -15.45 9.72 -4.84
N LYS A 20 -14.14 9.46 -4.85
CA LYS A 20 -13.53 8.50 -5.78
C LYS A 20 -13.96 7.06 -5.53
N LEU A 21 -14.21 6.71 -4.27
CA LEU A 21 -14.72 5.41 -3.85
C LEU A 21 -16.25 5.36 -3.77
N ASP A 22 -16.95 6.35 -4.33
CA ASP A 22 -18.40 6.30 -4.40
C ASP A 22 -18.84 5.06 -5.19
N LYS A 23 -19.91 4.43 -4.70
CA LYS A 23 -20.43 3.18 -5.26
C LYS A 23 -20.63 3.26 -6.77
N LYS A 24 -21.13 4.39 -7.29
CA LYS A 24 -21.35 4.58 -8.72
C LYS A 24 -20.04 4.52 -9.53
N ASN A 25 -18.98 5.14 -9.01
CA ASN A 25 -17.67 5.16 -9.65
C ASN A 25 -17.02 3.77 -9.60
N ILE A 26 -17.14 3.08 -8.46
CA ILE A 26 -16.63 1.71 -8.31
C ILE A 26 -17.37 0.75 -9.24
N ASP A 27 -18.70 0.79 -9.27
CA ASP A 27 -19.53 -0.06 -10.13
C ASP A 27 -19.21 0.18 -11.62
N SER A 28 -19.07 1.45 -12.04
CA SER A 28 -18.69 1.80 -13.42
C SER A 28 -17.30 1.28 -13.80
N ASN A 29 -16.31 1.42 -12.92
CA ASN A 29 -14.96 0.93 -13.17
C ASN A 29 -14.89 -0.60 -13.17
N LEU A 30 -15.64 -1.25 -12.28
CA LEU A 30 -15.78 -2.71 -12.23
C LEU A 30 -16.36 -3.26 -13.52
N GLU A 31 -17.44 -2.66 -14.02
CA GLU A 31 -18.06 -3.08 -15.28
C GLU A 31 -17.14 -2.87 -16.49
N SER A 32 -16.41 -1.75 -16.53
CA SER A 32 -15.40 -1.51 -17.57
C SER A 32 -14.27 -2.56 -17.53
N ALA A 33 -13.76 -2.87 -16.35
CA ALA A 33 -12.73 -3.89 -16.16
C ALA A 33 -13.24 -5.29 -16.56
N LYS A 34 -14.48 -5.64 -16.19
CA LYS A 34 -15.12 -6.89 -16.63
C LYS A 34 -15.20 -6.97 -18.15
N HIS A 35 -15.66 -5.89 -18.81
CA HIS A 35 -15.74 -5.84 -20.27
C HIS A 35 -14.37 -6.00 -20.94
N GLN A 36 -13.33 -5.36 -20.42
CA GLN A 36 -11.98 -5.51 -20.95
C GLN A 36 -11.49 -6.95 -20.85
N VAL A 37 -11.61 -7.56 -19.66
CA VAL A 37 -11.17 -8.95 -19.44
C VAL A 37 -11.97 -9.93 -20.30
N ILE A 38 -13.28 -9.71 -20.47
CA ILE A 38 -14.13 -10.52 -21.36
C ILE A 38 -13.66 -10.39 -22.81
N ASN A 39 -13.36 -9.17 -23.29
CA ASN A 39 -12.89 -8.96 -24.65
C ASN A 39 -11.53 -9.62 -24.90
N GLU A 40 -10.58 -9.47 -23.99
CA GLU A 40 -9.28 -10.15 -24.07
C GLU A 40 -9.42 -11.67 -24.05
N ALA A 41 -10.31 -12.21 -23.21
CA ALA A 41 -10.61 -13.63 -23.18
C ALA A 41 -11.25 -14.09 -24.50
N ALA A 42 -12.17 -13.31 -25.08
CA ALA A 42 -12.81 -13.61 -26.35
C ALA A 42 -11.82 -13.64 -27.52
N ASP A 43 -10.85 -12.73 -27.55
CA ASP A 43 -9.82 -12.72 -28.60
C ASP A 43 -8.87 -13.91 -28.45
N LYS A 44 -8.48 -14.27 -27.23
CA LYS A 44 -7.73 -15.51 -26.97
C LYS A 44 -8.53 -16.76 -27.36
N MET A 45 -9.85 -16.76 -27.12
CA MET A 45 -10.73 -17.86 -27.52
C MET A 45 -10.78 -18.03 -29.03
N ARG A 46 -10.85 -16.93 -29.79
CA ARG A 46 -10.80 -16.99 -31.27
C ARG A 46 -9.50 -17.59 -31.77
N LEU A 47 -8.36 -17.20 -31.17
CA LEU A 47 -7.05 -17.72 -31.54
C LEU A 47 -6.93 -19.22 -31.24
N LYS A 48 -7.32 -19.66 -30.04
CA LYS A 48 -7.29 -21.08 -29.67
C LYS A 48 -8.21 -21.95 -30.52
N LEU A 49 -9.38 -21.42 -30.92
CA LEU A 49 -10.28 -22.14 -31.83
C LEU A 49 -9.62 -22.38 -33.19
N LEU A 50 -8.88 -21.40 -33.71
CA LEU A 50 -8.10 -21.54 -34.95
C LEU A 50 -7.01 -22.62 -34.79
N GLU A 51 -6.27 -22.60 -33.68
CA GLU A 51 -5.22 -23.60 -33.39
C GLU A 51 -5.79 -25.03 -33.31
N ILE A 52 -6.93 -25.22 -32.66
CA ILE A 52 -7.63 -26.51 -32.57
C ILE A 52 -8.06 -26.99 -33.96
N ILE A 53 -8.63 -26.11 -34.79
CA ILE A 53 -9.05 -26.46 -36.15
C ILE A 53 -7.83 -26.87 -36.98
N THR A 54 -6.72 -26.14 -36.90
CA THR A 54 -5.47 -26.47 -37.60
C THR A 54 -4.91 -27.82 -37.15
N ALA A 55 -4.81 -28.05 -35.83
CA ALA A 55 -4.32 -29.33 -35.29
C ALA A 55 -5.18 -30.53 -35.71
N ALA A 56 -6.49 -30.34 -35.83
CA ALA A 56 -7.40 -31.38 -36.30
C ALA A 56 -7.18 -31.74 -37.79
N PHE A 57 -6.84 -30.76 -38.64
CA PHE A 57 -6.46 -31.01 -40.04
C PHE A 57 -5.11 -31.72 -40.18
N ASP A 58 -4.19 -31.47 -39.25
CA ASP A 58 -2.87 -32.12 -39.21
C ASP A 58 -2.90 -33.54 -38.60
N GLY A 59 -4.08 -34.01 -38.15
CA GLY A 59 -4.28 -35.35 -37.62
C GLY A 59 -3.92 -35.52 -36.14
N ASP A 60 -3.66 -34.43 -35.41
CA ASP A 60 -3.25 -34.43 -34.02
C ASP A 60 -4.44 -34.28 -33.05
N ILE A 61 -5.21 -35.37 -32.94
CA ILE A 61 -6.44 -35.43 -32.14
C ILE A 61 -6.17 -35.33 -30.63
N TRP A 62 -5.01 -35.81 -30.15
CA TRP A 62 -4.69 -35.78 -28.72
C TRP A 62 -4.37 -34.37 -28.22
N ASN A 63 -3.63 -33.61 -29.01
CA ASN A 63 -3.36 -32.19 -28.75
C ASN A 63 -4.67 -31.37 -28.70
N THR A 64 -5.64 -31.71 -29.56
CA THR A 64 -6.99 -31.09 -29.55
C THR A 64 -7.73 -31.30 -28.23
N VAL A 65 -7.64 -32.49 -27.62
CA VAL A 65 -8.30 -32.81 -26.34
C VAL A 65 -7.65 -32.06 -25.17
N ASP A 66 -6.32 -31.99 -25.14
CA ASP A 66 -5.58 -31.25 -24.11
C ASP A 66 -5.86 -29.74 -24.17
N HIS A 67 -5.95 -29.18 -25.38
CA HIS A 67 -6.37 -27.78 -25.58
C HIS A 67 -7.76 -27.50 -25.02
N HIS A 68 -8.71 -28.43 -25.20
CA HIS A 68 -10.06 -28.28 -24.67
C HIS A 68 -10.11 -28.33 -23.14
N LYS A 69 -9.32 -29.20 -22.50
CA LYS A 69 -9.25 -29.29 -21.05
C LYS A 69 -8.64 -28.04 -20.43
N ASN A 70 -7.49 -27.59 -20.95
CA ASN A 70 -6.84 -26.36 -20.49
C ASN A 70 -7.77 -25.14 -20.64
N TRP A 71 -8.56 -25.11 -21.71
CA TRP A 71 -9.56 -24.06 -21.93
C TRP A 71 -10.67 -24.04 -20.85
N LEU A 72 -11.19 -25.20 -20.44
CA LEU A 72 -12.18 -25.28 -19.36
C LEU A 72 -11.61 -24.81 -18.01
N GLU A 73 -10.35 -25.12 -17.72
CA GLU A 73 -9.67 -24.66 -16.51
C GLU A 73 -9.49 -23.14 -16.51
N GLU A 74 -9.10 -22.55 -17.64
CA GLU A 74 -8.98 -21.09 -17.79
C GLU A 74 -10.31 -20.36 -17.61
N LEU A 75 -11.42 -20.88 -18.14
CA LEU A 75 -12.76 -20.31 -17.92
C LEU A 75 -13.17 -20.39 -16.44
N GLY A 76 -12.87 -21.51 -15.78
CA GLY A 76 -13.11 -21.66 -14.34
C GLY A 76 -12.31 -20.66 -13.51
N ALA A 77 -11.04 -20.44 -13.86
CA ALA A 77 -10.20 -19.43 -13.22
C ALA A 77 -10.72 -18.01 -13.44
N LEU A 78 -11.17 -17.69 -14.67
CA LEU A 78 -11.76 -16.40 -15.01
C LEU A 78 -13.02 -16.10 -14.19
N SER A 79 -13.92 -17.09 -14.05
CA SER A 79 -15.11 -16.97 -13.22
C SER A 79 -14.76 -16.66 -11.75
N LYS A 80 -13.78 -17.38 -11.17
CA LYS A 80 -13.30 -17.11 -9.81
C LYS A 80 -12.72 -15.70 -9.66
N ASN A 81 -12.01 -15.21 -10.67
CA ASN A 81 -11.47 -13.86 -10.68
C ASN A 81 -12.58 -12.80 -10.65
N PHE A 82 -13.68 -12.99 -11.38
CA PHE A 82 -14.82 -12.07 -11.32
C PHE A 82 -15.47 -12.05 -9.93
N SER A 83 -15.67 -13.21 -9.31
CA SER A 83 -16.21 -13.27 -7.94
C SER A 83 -15.29 -12.58 -6.91
N ALA A 84 -13.98 -12.74 -7.06
CA ALA A 84 -13.01 -12.04 -6.21
C ALA A 84 -13.03 -10.52 -6.44
N MET A 85 -13.19 -10.08 -7.69
CA MET A 85 -13.29 -8.66 -8.05
C MET A 85 -14.55 -8.01 -7.47
N GLU A 86 -15.69 -8.70 -7.50
CA GLU A 86 -16.93 -8.24 -6.87
C GLU A 86 -16.80 -8.14 -5.35
N THR A 87 -16.16 -9.12 -4.72
CA THR A 87 -15.91 -9.10 -3.27
C THR A 87 -15.03 -7.91 -2.87
N LYS A 88 -13.97 -7.63 -3.64
CA LYS A 88 -13.09 -6.46 -3.40
C LYS A 88 -13.81 -5.13 -3.64
N SER A 89 -14.62 -5.04 -4.68
CA SER A 89 -15.46 -3.86 -4.98
C SER A 89 -16.43 -3.55 -3.83
N LYS A 90 -17.09 -4.59 -3.29
CA LYS A 90 -17.97 -4.47 -2.14
C LYS A 90 -17.22 -3.96 -0.90
N ALA A 91 -16.06 -4.54 -0.59
CA ALA A 91 -15.23 -4.11 0.55
C ALA A 91 -14.79 -2.64 0.44
N LEU A 92 -14.47 -2.16 -0.77
CA LEU A 92 -14.14 -0.75 -1.01
C LEU A 92 -15.35 0.16 -0.79
N THR A 93 -16.53 -0.26 -1.27
CA THR A 93 -17.79 0.47 -1.08
C THR A 93 -18.17 0.55 0.40
N ASP A 94 -17.98 -0.53 1.16
CA ASP A 94 -18.25 -0.58 2.59
C ASP A 94 -17.26 0.30 3.37
N ALA A 95 -15.98 0.31 2.99
CA ALA A 95 -14.97 1.18 3.57
C ALA A 95 -15.29 2.67 3.31
N ALA A 96 -15.72 3.02 2.10
CA ALA A 96 -16.16 4.37 1.74
C ALA A 96 -17.41 4.80 2.53
N SER A 97 -18.37 3.89 2.71
CA SER A 97 -19.60 4.13 3.48
C SER A 97 -19.33 4.35 4.97
N SER A 98 -18.27 3.73 5.51
CA SER A 98 -17.83 3.94 6.90
C SER A 98 -17.24 5.35 7.15
N LEU A 99 -16.83 6.05 6.09
CA LEU A 99 -16.34 7.44 6.09
C LEU A 99 -17.51 8.43 5.89
N SER A 100 -18.54 8.39 6.73
CA SER A 100 -19.67 9.33 6.64
C SER A 100 -19.30 10.76 7.07
N ASP A 101 -20.00 11.76 6.51
CA ASP A 101 -19.83 13.16 6.92
C ASP A 101 -20.12 13.36 8.40
N GLU A 102 -21.07 12.61 9.02
CA GLU A 102 -21.26 12.62 10.47
C GLU A 102 -19.98 12.27 11.26
N LYS A 103 -19.14 11.33 10.79
CA LYS A 103 -17.87 11.02 11.47
C LYS A 103 -16.78 12.05 11.21
N LEU A 104 -16.84 12.74 10.07
CA LEU A 104 -15.93 13.85 9.74
C LEU A 104 -16.30 15.14 10.50
N ASP A 105 -17.59 15.35 10.77
CA ASP A 105 -18.16 16.52 11.44
C ASP A 105 -18.29 16.34 12.96
N GLN A 106 -18.47 15.13 13.50
CA GLN A 106 -18.31 14.85 14.95
C GLN A 106 -16.88 15.08 15.47
N SER A 107 -15.90 15.28 14.57
CA SER A 107 -14.58 15.80 14.93
C SER A 107 -14.59 17.30 15.24
N ALA A 108 -15.74 17.98 15.13
CA ALA A 108 -15.95 19.41 15.36
C ALA A 108 -16.83 19.70 16.61
N ALA A 109 -16.53 19.10 17.75
CA ALA A 109 -16.99 19.66 19.03
C ALA A 109 -16.05 20.84 19.43
N PRO A 110 -16.60 21.95 19.96
CA PRO A 110 -15.84 23.15 20.24
C PRO A 110 -14.78 22.89 21.31
N GLU A 111 -13.64 23.55 21.15
CA GLU A 111 -12.57 23.59 22.12
C GLU A 111 -13.12 24.02 23.49
N THR A 112 -13.14 23.11 24.46
CA THR A 112 -12.70 23.53 25.79
C THR A 112 -11.21 23.78 25.65
N GLN A 113 -10.87 25.06 25.55
CA GLN A 113 -9.53 25.58 25.79
C GLN A 113 -9.06 25.05 27.15
N ASP A 114 -8.36 23.92 27.15
CA ASP A 114 -7.28 23.76 28.10
C ASP A 114 -6.03 24.24 27.37
N SER A 115 -5.86 25.55 27.44
CA SER A 115 -4.62 26.23 27.11
C SER A 115 -3.53 25.76 28.07
N SER A 116 -3.02 24.55 27.86
CA SER A 116 -1.63 24.26 28.17
C SER A 116 -0.81 24.56 26.93
N PRO A 117 0.32 25.30 27.05
CA PRO A 117 1.03 25.84 25.89
C PRO A 117 1.44 24.70 24.97
N ALA A 118 1.38 24.96 23.66
CA ALA A 118 1.95 24.11 22.64
C ALA A 118 3.30 23.53 23.11
N ASP A 119 3.35 22.22 23.32
CA ASP A 119 4.61 21.56 23.57
C ASP A 119 5.39 21.57 22.26
N THR A 120 6.16 22.64 22.10
CA THR A 120 7.15 22.87 21.05
C THR A 120 8.41 22.02 21.32
N ARG A 121 8.29 20.94 22.10
CA ARG A 121 9.39 20.02 22.35
C ARG A 121 9.53 19.04 21.20
N ALA A 122 10.76 18.92 20.72
CA ALA A 122 11.16 17.87 19.79
C ALA A 122 10.85 16.50 20.40
N ALA A 123 10.05 15.69 19.71
CA ALA A 123 9.78 14.32 20.10
C ALA A 123 10.90 13.40 19.62
N THR A 124 11.17 12.32 20.36
CA THR A 124 12.09 11.26 19.93
C THR A 124 11.31 9.95 19.83
N TYR A 125 11.41 9.29 18.69
CA TYR A 125 10.79 8.00 18.41
C TYR A 125 11.88 6.94 18.34
N SER A 126 11.92 6.03 19.30
CA SER A 126 12.98 5.02 19.42
C SER A 126 12.52 3.66 18.92
N PHE A 127 13.41 2.96 18.21
CA PHE A 127 13.22 1.59 17.74
C PHE A 127 14.41 0.74 18.17
N ASN A 128 14.15 -0.38 18.84
CA ASN A 128 15.20 -1.21 19.42
C ASN A 128 15.58 -2.41 18.55
N ALA A 129 14.67 -2.87 17.70
CA ALA A 129 14.88 -4.02 16.83
C ALA A 129 14.26 -3.87 15.45
N THR A 130 14.87 -4.49 14.44
CA THR A 130 14.35 -4.53 13.06
C THR A 130 12.98 -5.19 12.95
N SER A 131 12.65 -6.10 13.87
CA SER A 131 11.35 -6.78 13.94
C SER A 131 10.18 -5.90 14.39
N GLU A 132 10.44 -4.71 14.96
CA GLU A 132 9.39 -3.79 15.42
C GLU A 132 8.66 -3.11 14.24
N SER A 133 9.23 -3.16 13.04
CA SER A 133 8.66 -2.53 11.86
C SER A 133 9.04 -3.31 10.61
N THR A 134 8.14 -4.15 10.12
CA THR A 134 8.43 -5.08 9.01
C THR A 134 7.70 -4.67 7.73
N LEU A 135 8.01 -5.32 6.61
CA LEU A 135 7.28 -5.10 5.36
C LEU A 135 5.78 -5.49 5.47
N GLU A 136 5.47 -6.56 6.20
CA GLU A 136 4.09 -7.04 6.38
C GLU A 136 3.29 -6.20 7.39
N ALA A 137 4.00 -5.65 8.39
CA ALA A 137 3.42 -4.80 9.42
C ALA A 137 4.36 -3.61 9.71
N PRO A 138 4.35 -2.57 8.87
CA PRO A 138 5.19 -1.41 9.07
C PRO A 138 4.61 -0.49 10.16
N SER A 139 5.47 -0.07 11.08
CA SER A 139 5.17 0.99 12.05
C SER A 139 5.01 2.34 11.35
N GLU A 140 4.18 3.20 11.95
CA GLU A 140 3.90 4.54 11.44
C GLU A 140 4.19 5.61 12.51
N VAL A 141 5.01 6.61 12.17
CA VAL A 141 5.16 7.83 12.97
C VAL A 141 4.32 8.94 12.37
N ARG A 142 3.34 9.43 13.14
CA ARG A 142 2.40 10.48 12.71
C ARG A 142 2.81 11.83 13.27
N ASN A 143 2.60 12.89 12.48
CA ASN A 143 2.89 14.28 12.82
C ASN A 143 4.38 14.58 13.09
N PHE A 144 5.29 13.94 12.35
CA PHE A 144 6.72 14.17 12.48
C PHE A 144 7.09 15.59 12.05
N LYS A 145 7.83 16.30 12.90
CA LYS A 145 8.28 17.68 12.69
C LYS A 145 9.79 17.71 12.44
N SER A 146 10.27 18.78 11.79
CA SER A 146 11.69 18.96 11.47
C SER A 146 12.63 18.89 12.70
N GLY A 147 12.13 19.23 13.90
CA GLY A 147 12.90 19.14 15.14
C GLY A 147 12.95 17.74 15.77
N ASP A 148 12.06 16.83 15.36
CA ASP A 148 11.92 15.51 15.98
C ASP A 148 13.09 14.59 15.59
N LYS A 149 13.30 13.55 16.39
CA LYS A 149 14.38 12.58 16.21
C LYS A 149 13.85 11.16 16.06
N LEU A 150 14.50 10.38 15.20
CA LEU A 150 14.36 8.94 15.12
C LEU A 150 15.60 8.32 15.75
N ASP A 151 15.42 7.65 16.88
CA ASP A 151 16.48 6.95 17.59
C ASP A 151 16.51 5.48 17.15
N LEU A 152 17.53 5.15 16.37
CA LEU A 152 17.79 3.84 15.79
C LEU A 152 19.00 3.18 16.47
N SER A 153 19.45 3.71 17.61
CA SER A 153 20.63 3.19 18.32
C SER A 153 20.46 1.75 18.80
N GLY A 154 19.23 1.34 19.12
CA GLY A 154 18.94 -0.05 19.46
C GLY A 154 19.08 -0.99 18.26
N ILE A 155 18.59 -0.59 17.07
CA ILE A 155 18.80 -1.33 15.82
C ILE A 155 20.30 -1.43 15.49
N GLN A 156 21.05 -0.33 15.63
CA GLN A 156 22.50 -0.33 15.41
C GLN A 156 23.20 -1.38 16.30
N ARG A 157 22.81 -1.44 17.59
CA ARG A 157 23.33 -2.44 18.55
C ARG A 157 22.92 -3.86 18.17
N GLN A 158 21.66 -4.06 17.75
CA GLN A 158 21.15 -5.36 17.34
C GLN A 158 21.92 -5.91 16.13
N LEU A 159 22.17 -5.07 15.12
CA LEU A 159 22.92 -5.45 13.91
C LEU A 159 24.44 -5.53 14.15
N ASN A 160 24.90 -5.07 15.30
CA ASN A 160 26.32 -4.94 15.65
C ASN A 160 27.14 -4.23 14.55
N THR A 161 26.52 -3.26 13.87
CA THR A 161 27.05 -2.58 12.68
C THR A 161 26.51 -1.16 12.63
N SER A 162 27.35 -0.17 12.33
CA SER A 162 26.93 1.22 12.14
C SER A 162 25.96 1.38 10.98
N LEU A 163 24.91 2.19 11.18
CA LEU A 163 23.94 2.48 10.13
C LEU A 163 24.50 3.48 9.12
N ARG A 164 24.50 3.12 7.84
CA ARG A 164 25.11 3.91 6.75
C ARG A 164 24.03 4.36 5.77
N PRO A 165 23.81 5.68 5.60
CA PRO A 165 22.86 6.17 4.61
C PRO A 165 23.35 5.85 3.19
N VAL A 166 22.44 5.37 2.34
CA VAL A 166 22.65 5.09 0.93
C VAL A 166 21.48 5.62 0.10
N ASP A 167 21.76 6.03 -1.15
CA ASP A 167 20.72 6.55 -2.05
C ASP A 167 19.97 5.45 -2.81
N ARG A 168 20.52 4.24 -2.85
CA ARG A 168 19.91 3.03 -3.46
C ARG A 168 19.18 2.18 -2.42
N PHE A 169 18.46 1.16 -2.87
CA PHE A 169 17.84 0.21 -1.97
C PHE A 169 18.91 -0.52 -1.13
N PRO A 170 18.76 -0.63 0.21
CA PRO A 170 19.72 -1.30 1.08
C PRO A 170 19.87 -2.79 0.76
N GLU A 171 21.11 -3.24 0.56
CA GLU A 171 21.43 -4.66 0.27
C GLU A 171 22.41 -5.26 1.28
N VAL A 172 23.24 -4.41 1.89
CA VAL A 172 24.26 -4.82 2.87
C VAL A 172 23.79 -4.49 4.27
N ILE A 173 24.09 -5.37 5.24
CA ILE A 173 23.74 -5.15 6.65
C ILE A 173 24.17 -3.77 7.15
N GLY A 174 23.23 -3.06 7.78
CA GLY A 174 23.42 -1.71 8.27
C GLY A 174 23.31 -0.62 7.20
N GLU A 175 23.11 -0.93 5.92
CA GLU A 175 22.70 0.09 4.94
C GLU A 175 21.29 0.59 5.28
N MET A 176 21.12 1.89 5.21
CA MET A 176 19.89 2.59 5.51
C MET A 176 19.54 3.52 4.34
N GLN A 177 18.30 3.50 3.90
CA GLN A 177 17.80 4.45 2.92
C GLN A 177 16.70 5.31 3.54
N ILE A 178 16.76 6.62 3.33
CA ILE A 178 15.69 7.55 3.67
C ILE A 178 15.12 8.08 2.36
N HIS A 179 13.90 7.67 2.04
CA HIS A 179 13.22 8.13 0.84
C HIS A 179 12.07 9.06 1.23
N HIS A 180 12.11 10.31 0.77
CA HIS A 180 11.01 11.27 0.99
C HIS A 180 10.21 11.48 -0.30
N SER A 181 8.88 11.39 -0.19
CA SER A 181 7.94 11.77 -1.24
C SER A 181 7.26 13.11 -0.87
N PRO A 182 7.63 14.22 -1.55
CA PRO A 182 7.04 15.53 -1.28
C PRO A 182 5.54 15.59 -1.57
N SER A 183 5.08 14.87 -2.59
CA SER A 183 3.66 14.85 -3.00
C SER A 183 2.75 14.25 -1.92
N ALA A 184 3.25 13.25 -1.19
CA ALA A 184 2.55 12.60 -0.08
C ALA A 184 2.97 13.15 1.31
N ASN A 185 3.93 14.08 1.36
CA ASN A 185 4.60 14.53 2.59
C ASN A 185 4.94 13.38 3.54
N THR A 186 5.51 12.30 2.98
CA THR A 186 5.76 11.05 3.70
C THR A 186 7.18 10.58 3.39
N SER A 187 7.89 10.17 4.43
CA SER A 187 9.21 9.54 4.33
C SER A 187 9.12 8.06 4.67
N VAL A 188 9.92 7.25 4.00
CA VAL A 188 10.11 5.83 4.28
C VAL A 188 11.57 5.60 4.63
N ILE A 189 11.80 4.94 5.76
CA ILE A 189 13.13 4.54 6.20
C ILE A 189 13.22 3.03 6.06
N VAL A 190 14.24 2.57 5.36
CA VAL A 190 14.52 1.14 5.18
C VAL A 190 15.90 0.85 5.74
N ILE A 191 16.06 -0.19 6.55
CA ILE A 191 17.37 -0.65 7.05
C ILE A 191 17.54 -2.12 6.73
N ALA A 192 18.64 -2.46 6.06
CA ALA A 192 19.01 -3.83 5.79
C ALA A 192 19.52 -4.52 7.07
N ASP A 193 18.93 -5.66 7.39
CA ASP A 193 19.45 -6.63 8.37
C ASP A 193 20.45 -7.56 7.62
N ALA A 194 20.23 -8.88 7.61
CA ALA A 194 21.08 -9.84 6.93
C ALA A 194 20.49 -10.28 5.57
N PRO A 195 21.32 -10.81 4.65
CA PRO A 195 20.83 -11.44 3.42
C PRO A 195 19.74 -12.49 3.71
N GLY A 196 18.58 -12.35 3.07
CA GLY A 196 17.44 -13.25 3.25
C GLY A 196 16.54 -12.95 4.46
N LYS A 197 16.86 -11.94 5.29
CA LYS A 197 15.95 -11.42 6.32
C LYS A 197 15.16 -10.22 5.79
N ALA A 198 13.92 -10.10 6.26
CA ALA A 198 13.11 -8.93 5.95
C ALA A 198 13.77 -7.65 6.52
N PRO A 199 13.83 -6.56 5.75
CA PRO A 199 14.38 -5.30 6.23
C PRO A 199 13.44 -4.66 7.26
N PHE A 200 14.00 -3.79 8.09
CA PHE A 200 13.21 -2.85 8.87
C PHE A 200 12.61 -1.81 7.92
N LEU A 201 11.32 -1.52 8.04
CA LEU A 201 10.61 -0.55 7.21
C LEU A 201 9.73 0.35 8.07
N LEU A 202 10.07 1.63 8.16
CA LEU A 202 9.34 2.63 8.94
C LEU A 202 8.72 3.68 8.01
N LYS A 203 7.43 3.97 8.22
CA LYS A 203 6.72 5.03 7.50
C LYS A 203 6.52 6.24 8.40
N VAL A 204 6.90 7.41 7.91
CA VAL A 204 6.87 8.66 8.68
C VAL A 204 6.09 9.71 7.93
N PHE A 205 5.03 10.24 8.54
CA PHE A 205 4.25 11.35 7.96
C PHE A 205 4.93 12.68 8.30
N GLY A 206 5.81 13.11 7.40
CA GLY A 206 6.68 14.28 7.49
C GLY A 206 7.98 14.05 6.71
N GLU A 207 8.75 15.11 6.50
CA GLU A 207 10.09 15.00 5.94
C GLU A 207 11.09 14.53 7.01
N VAL A 208 11.80 13.44 6.72
CA VAL A 208 12.89 12.94 7.54
C VAL A 208 14.21 13.21 6.81
N ARG A 209 15.14 13.87 7.49
CA ARG A 209 16.49 14.12 6.99
C ARG A 209 17.51 13.36 7.82
N GLN A 210 18.73 13.23 7.31
CA GLN A 210 19.82 12.58 8.05
C GLN A 210 20.06 13.23 9.43
N SER A 211 19.85 14.56 9.54
CA SER A 211 19.95 15.30 10.80
C SER A 211 18.91 14.88 11.85
N ASN A 212 17.85 14.19 11.46
CA ASN A 212 16.83 13.67 12.36
C ASN A 212 17.18 12.30 12.94
N ILE A 213 18.19 11.62 12.40
CA ILE A 213 18.55 10.27 12.82
C ILE A 213 19.55 10.32 13.99
N VAL A 214 19.32 9.49 15.00
CA VAL A 214 20.21 9.24 16.13
C VAL A 214 20.56 7.74 16.11
N THR A 215 21.84 7.37 16.16
CA THR A 215 22.33 5.99 16.00
C THR A 215 23.45 5.68 16.98
#